data_AF-A0A7C9A585-F1
#
_entry.id   AF-A0A7C9A585-F1
#
_cell.length_a   1.000
_cell.length_b   1.000
_cell.length_c   1.000
_cell.angle_alpha   90.00
_cell.angle_beta   90.00
_cell.angle_gamma   90.00
#
_symmetry.space_group_name_H-M   'P 1'
#
loop_
_entity.id
_entity.type
_entity.pdbx_description
1 polymer ?
#
loop_
_entity_poly.entity_id
_entity_poly.type
_entity_poly.pdbx_seq_one_letter_code
_entity_poly.pdbx_strand_id
1 'polypeptide(L)'
;MASSEGGTAEEASAKAVAKRYEGLVMVRNKAIKGKGAWYWAHLEPLLVHNAETGLPKAVKLKCCLCDTLFSASNPSRTASEHLKRGTCPNFSTTTPRPLSSLSPPPSTATNAAVQPLELPPP
;
A
#
# COMPACT_ATOMS: atom_id res chain seq x y z
N MET A 1 12.02 17.03 -43.53
CA MET A 1 11.29 17.50 -42.33
C MET A 1 9.96 16.77 -42.31
N ALA A 2 9.83 15.70 -41.53
CA ALA A 2 8.64 14.85 -41.53
C ALA A 2 7.88 14.98 -40.21
N SER A 3 6.59 15.29 -40.35
CA SER A 3 5.47 14.94 -39.48
C SER A 3 5.41 15.56 -38.07
N SER A 4 4.71 16.68 -37.96
CA SER A 4 4.16 17.21 -36.71
C SER A 4 2.62 17.27 -36.75
N GLU A 5 1.98 16.21 -37.26
CA GLU A 5 0.52 16.02 -37.17
C GLU A 5 0.12 15.11 -35.99
N GLY A 6 1.09 14.48 -35.32
CA GLY A 6 0.87 13.69 -34.09
C GLY A 6 0.92 14.52 -32.79
N GLY A 7 1.44 15.74 -32.86
CA GLY A 7 1.69 16.58 -31.67
C GLY A 7 0.40 17.06 -30.99
N THR A 8 -0.62 17.43 -31.75
CA THR A 8 -1.87 17.98 -31.21
C THR A 8 -2.73 16.95 -30.49
N ALA A 9 -2.86 15.74 -31.05
CA ALA A 9 -3.59 14.65 -30.40
C ALA A 9 -2.89 14.15 -29.13
N GLU A 10 -1.56 14.03 -29.19
CA GLU A 10 -0.77 13.59 -28.03
C GLU A 10 -0.71 14.67 -26.95
N GLU A 11 -0.66 15.95 -27.31
CA GLU A 11 -0.76 17.06 -26.35
C GLU A 11 -2.15 17.14 -25.69
N ALA A 12 -3.23 16.90 -26.44
CA ALA A 12 -4.58 16.83 -25.88
C ALA A 12 -4.73 15.67 -24.89
N SER A 13 -4.19 14.49 -25.23
CA SER A 13 -4.13 13.34 -24.34
C SER A 13 -3.31 13.65 -23.08
N ALA A 14 -2.14 14.27 -23.26
CA ALA A 14 -1.28 14.71 -22.17
C ALA A 14 -1.98 15.65 -21.19
N LYS A 15 -2.71 16.67 -21.69
CA LYS A 15 -3.52 17.56 -20.86
C LYS A 15 -4.63 16.80 -20.12
N ALA A 16 -5.28 15.84 -20.77
CA ALA A 16 -6.32 15.02 -20.13
C ALA A 16 -5.75 14.15 -18.99
N VAL A 17 -4.56 13.57 -19.20
CA VAL A 17 -3.83 12.80 -18.17
C VAL A 17 -3.42 13.70 -17.01
N ALA A 18 -2.87 14.89 -17.28
CA ALA A 18 -2.51 15.87 -16.26
C ALA A 18 -3.73 16.30 -15.43
N LYS A 19 -4.85 16.62 -16.08
CA LYS A 19 -6.11 16.98 -15.40
C LYS A 19 -6.63 15.85 -14.51
N ARG A 20 -6.52 14.59 -14.96
CA ARG A 20 -6.86 13.42 -14.11
C ARG A 20 -5.94 13.33 -12.90
N TYR A 21 -4.63 13.50 -13.10
CA TYR A 21 -3.65 13.50 -12.01
C TYR A 21 -3.99 14.56 -10.96
N GLU A 22 -4.24 15.81 -11.35
CA GLU A 22 -4.65 16.88 -10.43
C GLU A 22 -5.94 16.53 -9.67
N GLY A 23 -6.93 15.96 -10.37
CA GLY A 23 -8.15 15.43 -9.76
C GLY A 23 -7.87 14.40 -8.66
N LEU A 24 -6.98 13.46 -8.93
CA LEU A 24 -6.57 12.43 -7.97
C LEU A 24 -5.78 13.00 -6.80
N VAL A 25 -4.91 14.00 -7.03
CA VAL A 25 -4.19 14.71 -5.97
C VAL A 25 -5.17 15.44 -5.04
N MET A 26 -6.21 16.06 -5.60
CA MET A 26 -7.29 16.66 -4.79
C MET A 26 -8.05 15.61 -3.97
N VAL A 27 -8.37 14.45 -4.56
CA VAL A 27 -9.03 13.34 -3.86
C VAL A 27 -8.16 12.84 -2.69
N ARG A 28 -6.86 12.65 -2.92
CA ARG A 28 -5.89 12.31 -1.85
C ARG A 28 -5.89 13.35 -0.74
N ASN A 29 -5.74 14.64 -1.07
CA ASN A 29 -5.76 15.71 -0.08
C ASN A 29 -7.05 15.76 0.73
N LYS A 30 -8.20 15.50 0.10
CA LYS A 30 -9.48 15.38 0.79
C LYS A 30 -9.52 14.19 1.74
N ALA A 31 -9.01 13.03 1.31
CA ALA A 31 -8.96 11.83 2.13
C ALA A 31 -8.01 11.96 3.33
N ILE A 32 -6.84 12.60 3.16
CA ILE A 32 -5.90 12.89 4.26
C ILE A 32 -6.57 13.78 5.33
N LYS A 33 -7.43 14.71 4.91
CA LYS A 33 -8.24 15.56 5.80
C LYS A 33 -9.48 14.85 6.37
N GLY A 34 -9.67 13.56 6.12
CA GLY A 34 -10.83 12.77 6.57
C GLY A 34 -12.12 12.96 5.76
N LYS A 35 -12.07 13.69 4.63
CA LYS A 35 -13.23 14.00 3.77
C LYS A 35 -13.22 13.19 2.46
N GLY A 36 -12.99 11.88 2.56
CA GLY A 36 -12.91 10.99 1.41
C GLY A 36 -12.73 9.53 1.82
N ALA A 37 -12.55 8.64 0.83
CA ALA A 37 -12.29 7.25 1.15
C ALA A 37 -10.90 7.08 1.79
N TRP A 38 -10.85 6.39 2.93
CA TRP A 38 -9.66 6.26 3.78
C TRP A 38 -8.42 5.76 3.04
N TYR A 39 -8.59 4.84 2.08
CA TYR A 39 -7.48 4.23 1.35
C TYR A 39 -6.66 5.22 0.51
N TRP A 40 -7.26 6.35 0.12
CA TRP A 40 -6.56 7.41 -0.59
C TRP A 40 -5.48 8.08 0.24
N ALA A 41 -5.54 8.01 1.58
CA ALA A 41 -4.46 8.49 2.43
C ALA A 41 -3.16 7.67 2.25
N HIS A 42 -3.27 6.41 1.82
CA HIS A 42 -2.15 5.49 1.63
C HIS A 42 -1.72 5.34 0.17
N LEU A 43 -2.38 6.04 -0.76
CA LEU A 43 -2.09 5.98 -2.19
C LEU A 43 -1.66 7.36 -2.70
N GLU A 44 -0.57 7.36 -3.44
CA GLU A 44 0.03 8.54 -4.05
C GLU A 44 -0.17 8.51 -5.56
N PRO A 45 -0.85 9.51 -6.15
CA PRO A 45 -0.88 9.69 -7.59
C PRO A 45 0.52 9.99 -8.13
N LEU A 46 0.89 9.35 -9.24
CA LEU A 46 2.16 9.55 -9.91
C LEU A 46 1.93 9.73 -11.41
N LEU A 47 2.49 10.80 -11.96
CA LEU A 47 2.41 11.12 -13.38
C LEU A 47 3.55 10.44 -14.13
N VAL A 48 3.23 9.61 -15.12
CA VAL A 48 4.21 8.90 -15.94
C VAL A 48 4.37 9.63 -17.26
N HIS A 49 5.61 10.03 -17.55
CA HIS A 49 5.98 10.70 -18.79
C HIS A 49 6.52 9.70 -19.82
N ASN A 50 6.30 9.98 -21.09
CA ASN A 50 6.91 9.24 -22.18
C ASN A 50 8.38 9.65 -22.31
N ALA A 51 9.30 8.69 -22.44
CA ALA A 51 10.73 8.97 -22.52
C ALA A 51 11.14 9.59 -23.88
N GLU A 52 10.38 9.34 -24.94
CA GLU A 52 10.67 9.87 -26.28
C GLU A 52 10.11 11.27 -26.48
N THR A 53 8.88 11.53 -26.00
CA THR A 53 8.18 12.80 -26.23
C THR A 53 8.15 13.73 -25.02
N GLY A 54 8.53 13.25 -23.83
CA GLY A 54 8.49 14.02 -22.57
C GLY A 54 7.08 14.32 -22.05
N LEU A 55 6.03 13.96 -22.81
CA LEU A 55 4.64 14.27 -22.47
C LEU A 55 4.06 13.27 -21.46
N PRO A 56 3.15 13.70 -20.56
CA PRO A 56 2.47 12.80 -19.64
C PRO A 56 1.58 11.80 -20.38
N LYS A 57 1.94 10.51 -20.26
CA LYS A 57 1.32 9.40 -20.98
C LYS A 57 0.23 8.70 -20.15
N ALA A 58 0.43 8.60 -18.84
CA ALA A 58 -0.49 7.91 -17.96
C ALA A 58 -0.38 8.39 -16.51
N VAL A 59 -1.42 8.08 -15.72
CA VAL A 59 -1.38 8.25 -14.26
C VAL A 59 -1.31 6.87 -13.62
N LYS A 60 -0.41 6.72 -12.65
CA LYS A 60 -0.27 5.54 -11.79
C LYS A 60 -0.57 5.92 -10.35
N LEU A 61 -0.80 4.91 -9.52
CA LEU A 61 -0.94 5.04 -8.08
C LEU A 61 0.17 4.25 -7.41
N LYS A 62 0.89 4.89 -6.51
CA LYS A 62 1.93 4.28 -5.69
C LYS A 62 1.39 4.07 -4.28
N CYS A 63 1.53 2.88 -3.71
CA CYS A 63 1.25 2.69 -2.29
C CYS A 63 2.39 3.30 -1.45
N CYS A 64 2.07 4.19 -0.51
CA CYS A 64 3.08 4.81 0.36
C CYS A 64 3.68 3.83 1.38
N LEU A 65 3.07 2.66 1.56
CA LEU A 65 3.48 1.69 2.58
C LEU A 65 4.49 0.68 2.03
N CYS A 66 4.37 0.29 0.77
CA CYS A 66 5.22 -0.75 0.16
C CYS A 66 5.73 -0.37 -1.23
N ASP A 67 5.59 0.90 -1.61
CA ASP A 67 6.05 1.50 -2.87
C ASP A 67 5.55 0.82 -4.15
N THR A 68 4.56 -0.08 -4.05
CA THR A 68 4.03 -0.80 -5.20
C THR A 68 3.22 0.13 -6.10
N LEU A 69 3.44 0.02 -7.41
CA LEU A 69 2.82 0.85 -8.45
C LEU A 69 1.67 0.12 -9.12
N PHE A 70 0.56 0.80 -9.30
CA PHE A 70 -0.67 0.29 -9.92
C PHE A 70 -1.22 1.27 -10.96
N SER A 71 -2.05 0.77 -11.87
CA SER A 71 -2.77 1.63 -12.82
C SER A 71 -3.87 2.43 -12.11
N ALA A 72 -4.01 3.71 -12.46
CA ALA A 72 -5.11 4.56 -12.00
C ALA A 72 -6.43 4.30 -12.74
N SER A 73 -6.53 3.29 -13.61
CA SER A 73 -7.78 2.96 -14.34
C SER A 73 -8.92 2.57 -13.40
N ASN A 74 -8.64 1.83 -12.33
CA ASN A 74 -9.65 1.34 -11.40
C ASN A 74 -9.17 1.44 -9.95
N PRO A 75 -9.01 2.66 -9.42
CA PRO A 75 -8.35 2.92 -8.13
C PRO A 75 -9.00 2.18 -6.97
N SER A 76 -10.34 2.12 -6.94
CA SER A 76 -11.09 1.47 -5.87
C SER A 76 -10.88 -0.05 -5.79
N ARG A 77 -10.73 -0.72 -6.95
CA ARG A 77 -10.45 -2.17 -6.99
C ARG A 77 -9.04 -2.41 -6.45
N THR A 78 -8.06 -1.71 -7.00
CA THR A 78 -6.66 -1.80 -6.55
C THR A 78 -6.54 -1.57 -5.05
N ALA A 79 -7.16 -0.51 -4.53
CA ALA A 79 -7.12 -0.18 -3.11
C ALA A 79 -7.75 -1.28 -2.23
N SER A 80 -8.90 -1.80 -2.65
CA SER A 80 -9.59 -2.87 -1.90
C SER A 80 -8.77 -4.15 -1.87
N GLU A 81 -8.23 -4.56 -3.01
CA GLU A 81 -7.42 -5.77 -3.08
C GLU A 81 -6.08 -5.60 -2.35
N HIS A 82 -5.46 -4.43 -2.42
CA HIS A 82 -4.17 -4.20 -1.82
C HIS A 82 -4.25 -3.97 -0.31
N LEU A 83 -5.14 -3.07 0.13
CA LEU A 83 -5.25 -2.68 1.54
C LEU A 83 -6.28 -3.56 2.27
N LYS A 84 -7.52 -3.66 1.78
CA LYS A 84 -8.59 -4.40 2.48
C LYS A 84 -8.38 -5.92 2.48
N ARG A 85 -7.92 -6.51 1.37
CA ARG A 85 -7.59 -7.96 1.30
C ARG A 85 -6.25 -8.30 1.97
N GLY A 86 -5.44 -7.29 2.32
CA GLY A 86 -4.16 -7.49 3.00
C GLY A 86 -3.00 -7.90 2.07
N THR A 87 -3.09 -7.62 0.76
CA THR A 87 -1.97 -7.90 -0.16
C THR A 87 -0.77 -6.96 0.09
N CYS A 88 -0.98 -5.85 0.81
CA CYS A 88 0.09 -4.96 1.24
C CYS A 88 0.80 -5.50 2.49
N PRO A 89 2.11 -5.83 2.42
CA PRO A 89 2.84 -6.39 3.55
C PRO A 89 2.93 -5.42 4.74
N ASN A 90 2.97 -4.12 4.46
CA ASN A 90 3.12 -3.07 5.49
C ASN A 90 1.77 -2.57 6.05
N PHE A 91 0.66 -2.80 5.35
CA PHE A 91 -0.68 -2.46 5.88
C PHE A 91 -1.20 -3.53 6.84
N SER A 92 -0.96 -4.82 6.54
CA SER A 92 -1.40 -5.93 7.39
C SER A 92 -0.74 -5.89 8.77
N THR A 93 0.51 -5.42 8.88
CA THR A 93 1.20 -5.25 10.18
C THR A 93 0.67 -4.08 11.02
N THR A 94 0.01 -3.10 10.39
CA THR A 94 -0.56 -1.93 11.07
C THR A 94 -1.96 -2.22 11.64
N THR A 95 -2.61 -3.29 11.17
CA THR A 95 -3.83 -3.78 11.82
C THR A 95 -3.40 -4.54 13.06
N PRO A 96 -3.81 -4.14 14.29
CA PRO A 96 -3.44 -4.86 15.49
C PRO A 96 -3.85 -6.33 15.31
N ARG A 97 -2.85 -7.21 15.30
CA ARG A 97 -3.09 -8.65 15.32
C ARG A 97 -4.04 -8.90 16.50
N PRO A 98 -5.16 -9.62 16.32
CA PRO A 98 -5.97 -9.99 17.46
C PRO A 98 -5.06 -10.71 18.46
N LEU A 99 -5.04 -10.23 19.70
CA LEU A 99 -4.19 -10.69 20.80
C LEU A 99 -4.43 -12.17 21.20
N SER A 100 -5.24 -12.92 20.43
CA SER A 100 -5.72 -14.26 20.76
C SER A 100 -4.80 -15.40 20.30
N SER A 101 -3.60 -15.10 19.77
CA SER A 101 -2.63 -16.13 19.37
C SER A 101 -1.25 -15.95 20.00
N LEU A 102 -1.21 -15.34 21.19
CA LEU A 102 -0.12 -15.60 22.13
C LEU A 102 -0.37 -16.98 22.73
N SER A 103 0.05 -18.03 22.02
CA SER A 103 0.32 -19.30 22.71
C SER A 103 1.42 -19.00 23.74
N PRO A 104 1.22 -19.26 25.04
CA PRO A 104 2.27 -19.03 26.02
C PRO A 104 3.49 -19.87 25.63
N PRO A 105 4.73 -19.33 25.74
CA PRO A 105 5.90 -20.18 25.62
C PRO A 105 5.82 -21.27 26.70
N PRO A 106 6.25 -22.52 26.41
CA PRO A 106 6.33 -23.53 27.45
C PRO A 106 7.29 -23.01 28.53
N SER A 107 6.76 -22.84 29.74
CA SER A 107 7.51 -22.48 30.93
C SER A 107 8.65 -23.47 31.12
N THR A 108 9.86 -23.11 30.68
CA THR A 108 11.09 -23.79 31.11
C THR A 108 11.36 -23.33 32.53
N ALA A 109 10.73 -24.00 33.48
CA ALA A 109 11.04 -23.87 34.90
C ALA A 109 12.47 -24.38 35.13
N THR A 110 13.45 -23.49 35.04
CA THR A 110 14.74 -23.66 35.72
C THR A 110 14.62 -22.97 37.07
N ASN A 111 14.51 -23.75 38.13
CA ASN A 111 14.96 -23.43 39.49
C ASN A 111 15.19 -24.80 40.16
N ALA A 112 16.44 -25.21 40.26
CA ALA A 112 17.34 -24.94 41.39
C ALA A 112 17.11 -25.92 42.55
N ALA A 113 18.22 -26.53 42.95
CA ALA A 113 18.36 -27.60 43.90
C ALA A 113 17.60 -27.41 45.22
N VAL A 114 16.98 -28.50 45.70
CA VAL A 114 17.00 -28.95 47.11
C VAL A 114 16.52 -30.42 47.16
N GLN A 115 17.31 -31.29 47.79
CA GLN A 115 16.90 -32.66 48.17
C GLN A 115 15.81 -32.60 49.26
N PRO A 116 15.00 -33.66 49.46
CA PRO A 116 15.37 -34.65 50.46
C PRO A 116 15.00 -36.12 50.16
N LEU A 117 15.75 -36.98 50.85
CA LEU A 117 15.64 -38.43 51.07
C LEU A 117 14.21 -39.00 51.13
N GLU A 118 13.93 -40.07 50.37
CA GLU A 118 12.91 -41.06 50.75
C GLU A 118 13.37 -42.49 50.36
N LEU A 119 13.34 -43.40 51.34
CA LEU A 119 13.78 -44.80 51.27
C LEU A 119 12.73 -45.72 50.58
N PRO A 120 13.14 -46.90 50.06
CA PRO A 120 12.25 -47.84 49.37
C PRO A 120 11.45 -48.77 50.31
N PRO A 121 10.26 -49.26 49.90
CA PRO A 121 9.55 -50.37 50.56
C PRO A 121 9.91 -51.76 49.95
N PRO A 122 9.56 -52.88 50.63
CA PRO A 122 10.29 -54.17 50.59
C PRO A 122 10.05 -55.05 49.36
#